data_AF-A0A3R5Z7Y6-F1
#
_entry.id   AF-A0A3R5Z7Y6-F1
#
_cell.length_a   1.000
_cell.length_b   1.000
_cell.length_c   1.000
_cell.angle_alpha   90.00
_cell.angle_beta   90.00
_cell.angle_gamma   90.00
#
_symmetry.space_group_name_H-M   'P 1'
#
loop_
_entity.id
_entity.type
_entity.pdbx_description
1 polymer ?
#
loop_
_entity_poly.entity_id
_entity_poly.type
_entity_poly.pdbx_seq_one_letter_code
_entity_poly.pdbx_strand_id
1 'polypeptide(L)'
;MDKKLMLAVAGAGKTTYIINKVCTEYRKVLVITYTDANYNNIIFKLREQNDEVIPDGIIVYKYFTFLYRFCYKPLQKIICNSMIRFVAPIMMFVLFLQSTGILH
;
A
#
# COMPACT_ATOMS: atom_id res chain seq x y z
N MET A 1 10.41 -12.70 14.72
CA MET A 1 9.71 -11.55 14.09
C MET A 1 9.25 -10.65 15.21
N ASP A 2 9.90 -9.51 15.39
CA ASP A 2 9.47 -8.55 16.41
C ASP A 2 8.42 -7.60 15.84
N LYS A 3 7.29 -7.53 16.53
CA LYS A 3 6.23 -6.56 16.21
C LYS A 3 6.58 -5.27 16.95
N LYS A 4 6.78 -4.18 16.20
CA LYS A 4 7.07 -2.86 16.77
C LYS A 4 5.92 -1.89 16.51
N LEU A 5 5.40 -1.28 17.57
CA LEU A 5 4.49 -0.15 17.50
C LEU A 5 5.27 1.14 17.76
N MET A 6 5.10 2.15 16.92
CA MET A 6 5.73 3.46 17.10
C MET A 6 4.63 4.52 17.24
N LEU A 7 4.47 5.04 18.45
CA LEU A 7 3.57 6.15 18.74
C LEU A 7 4.32 7.47 18.53
N ALA A 8 3.70 8.43 17.85
CA ALA A 8 4.34 9.73 17.64
C ALA A 8 3.31 10.84 17.44
N VAL A 9 3.63 12.02 17.96
CA VAL A 9 2.82 13.25 17.85
C VAL A 9 2.84 13.83 16.43
N ALA A 10 1.94 14.77 16.13
CA ALA A 10 1.99 15.52 14.88
C ALA A 10 3.34 16.22 14.72
N GLY A 11 3.89 16.25 13.50
CA GLY A 11 5.19 16.88 13.23
C GLY A 11 6.44 16.09 13.69
N ALA A 12 6.29 14.96 14.38
CA ALA A 12 7.42 14.17 14.90
C ALA A 12 8.35 13.50 13.84
N GLY A 13 8.21 13.84 12.55
CA GLY A 13 9.09 13.31 11.51
C GLY A 13 8.93 11.81 11.18
N LYS A 14 7.80 11.19 11.55
CA LYS A 14 7.51 9.75 11.36
C LYS A 14 7.93 9.22 9.99
N THR A 15 7.48 9.88 8.93
CA THR A 15 7.73 9.46 7.55
C THR A 15 9.21 9.47 7.22
N THR A 16 9.94 10.51 7.64
CA THR A 16 11.39 10.61 7.42
C THR A 16 12.13 9.50 8.16
N TYR A 17 11.77 9.24 9.42
CA TYR A 17 12.37 8.14 10.19
C TYR A 17 12.19 6.78 9.50
N ILE A 18 10.98 6.47 9.03
CA ILE A 18 10.70 5.21 8.35
C ILE A 18 11.53 5.09 7.07
N ILE A 19 11.58 6.13 6.24
CA ILE A 19 12.30 6.09 4.96
C ILE A 19 13.79 5.91 5.17
N ASN A 20 14.42 6.68 6.07
CA ASN A 20 15.84 6.52 6.40
C ASN A 20 16.14 5.07 6.77
N LYS A 21 15.30 4.49 7.64
CA LYS A 21 15.45 3.11 8.10
C LYS A 21 15.30 2.09 6.97
N VAL A 22 14.33 2.32 6.09
CA VAL A 22 14.04 1.46 4.93
C VAL A 22 15.19 1.47 3.93
N CYS A 23 15.79 2.63 3.66
CA CYS A 23 16.92 2.74 2.73
C CYS A 23 18.22 2.12 3.28
N THR A 24 18.46 2.19 4.59
CA THR A 24 19.75 1.77 5.18
C THR A 24 19.75 0.34 5.72
N GLU A 25 18.66 -0.12 6.34
CA GLU A 25 18.69 -1.38 7.11
C GLU A 25 18.07 -2.56 6.36
N TYR A 26 17.17 -2.33 5.40
CA TYR A 26 16.33 -3.39 4.86
C TYR A 26 16.48 -3.57 3.35
N ARG A 27 16.74 -4.83 2.96
CA ARG A 27 16.88 -5.21 1.54
C ARG A 27 15.54 -5.43 0.82
N LYS A 28 14.47 -5.76 1.55
CA LYS A 28 13.11 -5.96 1.00
C LYS A 28 12.06 -5.40 1.96
N VAL A 29 11.27 -4.44 1.51
CA VAL A 29 10.27 -3.75 2.33
C VAL A 29 8.99 -3.52 1.55
N LEU A 30 7.86 -3.76 2.20
CA LEU A 30 6.55 -3.31 1.75
C LEU A 30 6.05 -2.18 2.67
N VAL A 31 5.89 -0.99 2.11
CA VAL A 31 5.29 0.16 2.78
C VAL A 31 3.85 0.32 2.31
N ILE A 32 2.91 0.46 3.24
CA ILE A 32 1.49 0.67 2.93
C ILE A 32 1.06 2.00 3.55
N THR A 33 0.37 2.83 2.76
CA THR A 33 -0.15 4.13 3.21
C THR A 33 -1.58 4.35 2.77
N TYR A 34 -2.33 5.16 3.52
CA TYR A 34 -3.76 5.35 3.29
C TYR A 34 -4.06 6.41 2.21
N THR A 35 -3.34 7.53 2.22
CA THR A 35 -3.65 8.68 1.36
C THR A 35 -2.65 8.86 0.22
N ASP A 36 -3.12 9.49 -0.86
CA ASP A 36 -2.32 9.82 -2.03
C ASP A 36 -1.21 10.83 -1.73
N ALA A 37 -1.52 11.83 -0.88
CA ALA A 37 -0.54 12.81 -0.44
C ALA A 37 0.64 12.14 0.30
N ASN A 38 0.35 11.19 1.20
CA ASN A 38 1.41 10.45 1.90
C ASN A 38 2.17 9.53 0.96
N TYR A 39 1.49 8.88 0.01
CA TYR A 39 2.13 8.06 -1.01
C TYR A 39 3.15 8.88 -1.81
N ASN A 40 2.73 10.03 -2.35
CA ASN A 40 3.60 10.90 -3.15
C ASN A 40 4.78 11.41 -2.31
N ASN A 41 4.55 11.82 -1.06
CA ASN A 41 5.61 12.26 -0.15
C ASN A 41 6.63 11.14 0.13
N ILE A 42 6.17 9.90 0.35
CA ILE A 42 7.06 8.75 0.54
C ILE A 42 7.90 8.48 -0.70
N ILE A 43 7.26 8.46 -1.88
CA ILE A 43 7.94 8.23 -3.16
C ILE A 43 8.99 9.32 -3.42
N PHE A 44 8.63 10.58 -3.19
CA PHE A 44 9.54 11.72 -3.34
C PHE A 44 10.78 11.57 -2.45
N LYS A 45 10.58 11.34 -1.15
CA LYS A 45 11.68 11.17 -0.19
C LYS A 45 12.54 9.93 -0.46
N LEU A 46 11.95 8.83 -0.90
CA LEU A 46 12.71 7.64 -1.31
C LEU A 46 13.64 7.97 -2.47
N ARG A 47 13.15 8.69 -3.47
CA ARG A 47 13.97 9.11 -4.62
C ARG A 47 15.06 10.10 -4.22
N GLU A 48 14.71 11.09 -3.40
CA GLU A 48 15.65 12.10 -2.91
C GLU A 48 16.85 11.46 -2.18
N GLN A 49 16.62 10.36 -1.46
CA GLN A 49 17.68 9.66 -0.71
C GLN A 49 18.48 8.63 -1.49
N ASN A 50 18.03 8.26 -2.69
CA ASN A 50 18.63 7.16 -3.47
C ASN A 50 18.90 7.60 -4.92
N ASP A 51 19.43 8.80 -5.10
CA ASP A 51 19.85 9.36 -6.40
C ASP A 51 18.74 9.27 -7.48
N GLU A 52 17.54 9.69 -7.12
CA GLU A 52 16.32 9.65 -7.93
C GLU A 52 15.76 8.26 -8.29
N VAL A 53 16.38 7.18 -7.78
CA VAL A 53 15.98 5.79 -8.01
C VAL A 53 15.24 5.24 -6.80
N ILE A 54 14.26 4.36 -7.02
CA ILE A 54 13.67 3.57 -5.93
C ILE A 54 14.33 2.19 -5.97
N PRO A 55 15.00 1.73 -4.90
CA PRO A 55 15.62 0.41 -4.87
C PRO A 55 14.61 -0.72 -5.15
N ASP A 56 15.00 -1.71 -5.96
CA ASP A 56 14.12 -2.81 -6.40
C ASP A 56 13.45 -3.61 -5.28
N GLY A 57 14.04 -3.59 -4.08
CA GLY A 57 13.50 -4.27 -2.90
C GLY A 57 12.40 -3.51 -2.17
N ILE A 58 12.17 -2.24 -2.49
CA ILE A 58 11.24 -1.36 -1.77
C ILE A 58 10.00 -1.16 -2.63
N ILE A 59 8.86 -1.58 -2.09
CA ILE A 59 7.55 -1.43 -2.73
C ILE A 59 6.67 -0.57 -1.84
N VAL A 60 6.05 0.45 -2.43
CA VAL A 60 5.08 1.30 -1.74
C VAL A 60 3.70 1.09 -2.36
N TYR A 61 2.69 0.80 -1.55
CA TYR A 61 1.30 0.72 -2.00
C TYR A 61 0.40 1.69 -1.24
N LYS A 62 -0.58 2.23 -1.97
CA LYS A 62 -1.79 2.75 -1.37
C LYS A 62 -2.59 1.59 -0.79
N TYR A 63 -3.26 1.80 0.33
CA TYR A 63 -3.97 0.78 1.08
C TYR A 63 -4.97 0.00 0.21
N PHE A 64 -5.80 0.69 -0.56
CA PHE A 64 -6.77 0.04 -1.45
C PHE A 64 -6.11 -0.70 -2.62
N THR A 65 -5.00 -0.18 -3.16
CA THR A 65 -4.23 -0.90 -4.19
C THR A 65 -3.66 -2.21 -3.63
N PHE A 66 -3.17 -2.19 -2.39
CA PHE A 66 -2.71 -3.38 -1.69
C PHE A 66 -3.86 -4.39 -1.52
N LEU A 67 -4.99 -3.98 -0.94
CA LEU A 67 -6.15 -4.85 -0.75
C LEU A 67 -6.64 -5.45 -2.06
N TYR A 68 -6.78 -4.63 -3.10
CA TYR A 68 -7.25 -5.10 -4.40
C TYR A 68 -6.30 -6.13 -5.01
N ARG A 69 -4.98 -5.86 -5.01
CA ARG A 69 -3.99 -6.73 -5.65
C ARG A 69 -3.73 -8.02 -4.87
N PHE A 70 -3.67 -7.95 -3.54
CA PHE A 70 -3.28 -9.08 -2.70
C PHE A 70 -4.47 -9.87 -2.15
N CYS A 71 -5.61 -9.23 -1.90
CA CYS A 71 -6.77 -9.89 -1.32
C CYS A 71 -7.83 -10.20 -2.39
N TYR A 72 -8.26 -9.19 -3.15
CA TYR A 72 -9.40 -9.35 -4.05
C TYR A 72 -9.06 -10.08 -5.35
N LYS A 73 -8.02 -9.64 -6.09
CA LYS A 73 -7.67 -10.20 -7.39
C LYS A 73 -7.38 -11.71 -7.36
N PRO A 74 -6.68 -12.26 -6.35
CA PRO A 74 -6.52 -13.71 -6.22
C PRO A 74 -7.85 -14.42 -5.95
N LEU A 75 -8.70 -13.86 -5.08
CA LEU A 75 -10.02 -14.42 -4.78
C LEU A 75 -10.92 -14.43 -6.03
N GLN A 76 -10.88 -13.37 -6.84
CA GLN A 76 -11.62 -13.29 -8.09
C GLN A 76 -11.26 -14.44 -9.05
N LYS A 77 -9.97 -14.81 -9.14
CA LYS A 77 -9.55 -15.94 -9.97
C LYS A 77 -10.14 -17.27 -9.49
N ILE A 78 -10.27 -17.44 -8.18
CA ILE A 78 -10.89 -18.64 -7.58
C ILE A 78 -12.39 -18.68 -7.92
N ILE A 79 -13.09 -17.54 -7.74
CA ILE A 79 -14.54 -17.47 -7.94
C ILE A 79 -14.94 -17.55 -9.43
N CYS A 80 -14.18 -16.93 -10.35
CA CYS A 80 -14.48 -16.99 -11.79
C CYS A 80 -14.19 -18.36 -12.44
N ASN A 81 -13.56 -19.30 -11.74
CA ASN A 81 -13.41 -20.68 -12.23
C ASN A 81 -14.72 -21.50 -12.10
N SER A 82 -15.66 -21.01 -11.27
CA SER A 82 -17.07 -21.37 -11.30
C SER A 82 -17.81 -20.43 -12.27
N MET A 83 -18.67 -20.97 -13.12
CA MET A 83 -19.38 -20.35 -14.24
C MET A 83 -20.27 -19.14 -13.82
N ILE A 84 -19.69 -18.02 -13.39
CA ILE A 84 -20.39 -16.75 -13.16
C ILE A 84 -19.45 -15.62 -13.60
N ARG A 85 -19.71 -15.04 -14.79
CA ARG A 85 -18.98 -13.86 -15.29
C ARG A 85 -19.44 -12.62 -14.55
N PHE A 86 -18.64 -12.14 -13.60
CA PHE A 86 -18.76 -10.77 -13.13
C PHE A 86 -18.06 -9.82 -14.11
N VAL A 87 -18.89 -9.16 -14.93
CA VAL A 87 -18.47 -8.00 -15.74
C VAL A 87 -18.18 -6.85 -14.77
N ALA A 88 -16.99 -6.25 -14.89
CA ALA A 88 -16.48 -5.09 -14.14
C ALA A 88 -16.03 -5.32 -12.66
N PRO A 89 -14.88 -5.99 -12.43
CA PRO A 89 -14.34 -6.24 -11.08
C PRO A 89 -13.98 -4.98 -10.29
N ILE A 90 -13.61 -3.88 -10.94
CA ILE A 90 -13.27 -2.62 -10.26
C ILE A 90 -14.53 -1.95 -9.71
N MET A 91 -15.59 -1.86 -10.51
CA MET A 91 -16.87 -1.28 -10.08
C MET A 91 -17.46 -2.09 -8.93
N MET A 92 -17.38 -3.42 -8.99
CA MET A 92 -17.91 -4.30 -7.95
C MET A 92 -17.11 -4.23 -6.65
N PHE A 93 -15.79 -4.08 -6.71
CA PHE A 93 -14.98 -3.87 -5.51
C PHE A 93 -15.23 -2.51 -4.87
N VAL A 94 -15.41 -1.46 -5.67
CA VAL A 94 -15.80 -0.13 -5.18
C VAL A 94 -17.20 -0.16 -4.55
N LEU A 95 -18.18 -0.78 -5.22
CA LEU A 95 -19.53 -0.97 -4.68
C LEU A 95 -19.55 -1.85 -3.43
N PHE A 96 -18.71 -2.88 -3.35
CA PHE A 96 -18.53 -3.68 -2.14
C PHE A 96 -17.97 -2.83 -0.99
N LEU A 97 -16.92 -2.04 -1.25
CA LEU A 97 -16.36 -1.14 -0.25
C LEU A 97 -17.36 -0.05 0.19
N GLN A 98 -18.16 0.49 -0.73
CA GLN A 98 -19.25 1.42 -0.42
C GLN A 98 -20.37 0.74 0.39
N SER A 99 -20.77 -0.48 0.03
CA SER A 99 -21.79 -1.26 0.75
C SER A 99 -21.35 -1.65 2.17
N THR A 100 -20.04 -1.76 2.41
CA THR A 100 -19.48 -2.01 3.75
C THR A 100 -19.21 -0.74 4.55
N GLY A 101 -19.49 0.45 4.00
CA GLY A 101 -19.24 1.75 4.65
C GLY A 101 -17.76 2.15 4.73
N ILE A 102 -16.88 1.49 3.97
CA ILE A 102 -15.43 1.73 3.99
C ILE A 102 -15.04 2.87 3.03
N LEU A 103 -15.77 3.02 1.92
CA LEU A 103 -15.72 4.22 1.08
C LEU A 103 -17.06 4.96 1.19
N HIS A 104 -17.01 6.25 1.53
CA HIS A 104 -18.14 7.16 1.35
C HIS A 104 -18.15 7.71 -0.07
#